data_AF-A0A368BC85-F1
#
_entry.id   AF-A0A368BC85-F1
#
_cell.length_a   1.000
_cell.length_b   1.000
_cell.length_c   1.000
_cell.angle_alpha   90.00
_cell.angle_beta   90.00
_cell.angle_gamma   90.00
#
_symmetry.space_group_name_H-M   'P 1'
#
loop_
_entity.id
_entity.type
_entity.pdbx_description
1 polymer ?
#
loop_
_entity_poly.entity_id
_entity_poly.type
_entity_poly.pdbx_seq_one_letter_code
_entity_poly.pdbx_strand_id
1 'polypeptide(L)'
;MSLLNISFAILIIKIAICTLPAVFGIIMIVSSEESKQELRNKLCGIVFGVNNAIPYSKFALTMAVLGSLMLAFSLVSTWFLLLRPMLLVE
;
A
#
# COMPACT_ATOMS: atom_id res chain seq x y z
N MET A 1 23.51 -4.55 -26.69
CA MET A 1 22.64 -3.56 -26.02
C MET A 1 21.32 -4.21 -25.57
N SER A 2 21.34 -5.22 -24.68
CA SER A 2 20.10 -5.83 -24.12
C SER A 2 20.11 -5.96 -22.59
N LEU A 3 21.29 -5.99 -21.97
CA LEU A 3 21.46 -6.06 -20.52
C LEU A 3 21.03 -4.78 -19.77
N LEU A 4 21.09 -3.61 -20.42
CA LEU A 4 20.66 -2.33 -19.83
C LEU A 4 19.15 -2.32 -19.51
N ASN A 5 18.34 -3.13 -20.21
CA ASN A 5 16.89 -3.08 -20.09
C ASN A 5 16.37 -3.94 -18.91
N ILE A 6 16.96 -5.11 -18.67
CA ILE A 6 16.50 -6.04 -17.62
C ILE A 6 16.85 -5.50 -16.23
N SER A 7 18.09 -5.06 -16.01
CA SER A 7 18.49 -4.50 -14.72
C SER A 7 17.72 -3.23 -14.37
N PHE A 8 17.43 -2.40 -15.36
CA PHE A 8 16.60 -1.20 -15.18
C PHE A 8 15.14 -1.55 -14.87
N ALA A 9 14.55 -2.53 -15.58
CA ALA A 9 13.20 -3.01 -15.29
C ALA A 9 13.09 -3.57 -13.85
N ILE A 10 14.09 -4.34 -13.41
CA ILE A 10 14.15 -4.86 -12.03
C ILE A 10 14.22 -3.71 -11.02
N LEU A 11 14.99 -2.65 -11.31
CA LEU A 11 15.06 -1.47 -10.45
C LEU A 11 13.71 -0.76 -10.33
N ILE A 12 12.99 -0.58 -11.45
CA ILE A 12 11.63 -0.01 -11.44
C ILE A 12 10.68 -0.86 -10.60
N ILE A 13 10.72 -2.19 -10.76
CA ILE A 13 9.87 -3.10 -9.98
C ILE A 13 10.19 -2.99 -8.48
N LYS A 14 11.47 -2.93 -8.10
CA LYS A 14 11.87 -2.73 -6.70
C LYS A 14 11.35 -1.41 -6.13
N ILE A 15 11.47 -0.32 -6.89
CA ILE A 15 10.95 0.99 -6.48
C ILE A 15 9.43 0.93 -6.33
N ALA A 16 8.71 0.34 -7.28
CA ALA A 16 7.26 0.20 -7.22
C ALA A 16 6.78 -0.60 -6.00
N ILE A 17 7.46 -1.71 -5.67
CA ILE A 17 7.16 -2.51 -4.46
C ILE A 17 7.40 -1.69 -3.19
N CYS A 18 8.38 -0.78 -3.18
CA CYS A 18 8.64 0.07 -2.03
C CYS A 18 7.64 1.22 -1.91
N THR A 19 7.30 1.88 -3.02
CA THR A 19 6.52 3.14 -2.99
C THR A 19 5.02 2.93 -3.06
N LEU A 20 4.52 1.96 -3.83
CA LEU A 20 3.07 1.75 -3.98
C LEU A 20 2.39 1.42 -2.66
N PRO A 21 2.87 0.47 -1.84
CA PRO A 21 2.27 0.18 -0.54
C PRO A 21 2.30 1.40 0.39
N ALA A 22 3.35 2.23 0.30
CA ALA A 22 3.44 3.44 1.11
C ALA A 22 2.32 4.42 0.78
N VAL A 23 2.14 4.70 -0.51
CA VAL A 23 1.12 5.63 -1.01
C VAL A 23 -0.28 5.12 -0.66
N PHE A 24 -0.55 3.83 -0.87
CA PHE A 24 -1.84 3.22 -0.49
C PHE A 24 -2.08 3.29 1.02
N GLY A 25 -1.05 3.00 1.84
CA GLY A 25 -1.15 3.08 3.28
C GLY A 25 -1.46 4.50 3.77
N ILE A 26 -0.79 5.51 3.22
CA ILE A 26 -1.03 6.93 3.57
C ILE A 26 -2.44 7.34 3.17
N ILE A 27 -2.89 7.01 1.96
CA ILE A 27 -4.25 7.33 1.51
C ILE A 27 -5.29 6.70 2.46
N MET A 28 -5.13 5.42 2.81
CA MET A 28 -6.07 4.75 3.73
C MET A 28 -6.14 5.41 5.12
N ILE A 29 -5.01 5.89 5.63
CA ILE A 29 -4.94 6.55 6.95
C ILE A 29 -5.52 7.97 6.87
N VAL A 30 -5.07 8.77 5.90
CA VAL A 30 -5.33 10.22 5.81
C VAL A 30 -6.68 10.54 5.17
N SER A 31 -7.28 9.63 4.39
CA SER A 31 -8.59 9.87 3.76
C SER A 31 -9.64 10.39 4.75
N SER A 32 -10.39 11.38 4.31
CA SER A 32 -11.50 11.99 5.05
C SER A 32 -12.57 10.96 5.41
N GLU A 33 -13.36 11.27 6.45
CA GLU A 33 -14.44 10.38 6.89
C GLU A 33 -15.47 10.12 5.79
N GLU A 34 -15.80 11.15 5.00
CA GLU A 34 -16.70 11.04 3.84
C GLU A 34 -16.14 10.07 2.78
N SER A 35 -14.86 10.21 2.43
CA SER A 35 -14.19 9.31 1.49
C SER A 35 -14.17 7.86 2.00
N LYS A 36 -13.92 7.66 3.30
CA LYS A 36 -13.97 6.33 3.94
C LYS A 36 -15.38 5.74 3.92
N GLN A 37 -16.42 6.54 4.10
CA GLN A 37 -17.80 6.10 4.01
C GLN A 37 -18.18 5.68 2.58
N GLU A 38 -17.79 6.45 1.57
CA GLU A 38 -18.01 6.09 0.17
C GLU A 38 -17.29 4.78 -0.21
N LEU A 39 -16.03 4.65 0.20
CA LEU A 39 -15.21 3.47 -0.07
C LEU A 39 -15.81 2.23 0.60
N ARG A 40 -16.30 2.38 1.84
CA ARG A 40 -17.05 1.35 2.55
C ARG A 40 -18.32 0.96 1.81
N ASN A 41 -19.11 1.92 1.35
CA ASN A 41 -20.37 1.62 0.64
C ASN A 41 -20.09 0.90 -0.68
N LYS A 42 -19.07 1.32 -1.44
CA LYS A 42 -18.63 0.62 -2.66
C LYS A 42 -18.15 -0.81 -2.34
N LEU A 43 -17.32 -0.99 -1.32
CA LEU A 43 -16.84 -2.31 -0.90
C LEU A 43 -17.99 -3.20 -0.45
N CYS A 44 -18.91 -2.70 0.38
CA CYS A 44 -20.05 -3.48 0.85
C CYS A 44 -21.02 -3.81 -0.29
N GLY A 45 -21.23 -2.89 -1.23
CA GLY A 45 -22.04 -3.14 -2.42
C GLY A 45 -21.45 -4.21 -3.34
N ILE A 46 -20.13 -4.20 -3.55
CA ILE A 46 -19.45 -5.19 -4.40
C ILE A 46 -19.34 -6.56 -3.72
N VAL A 47 -18.94 -6.58 -2.44
CA VAL A 47 -18.61 -7.83 -1.73
C VAL A 47 -19.84 -8.49 -1.12
N PHE A 48 -20.77 -7.71 -0.59
CA PHE A 48 -21.92 -8.21 0.16
C PHE A 48 -23.27 -7.96 -0.53
N GLY A 49 -23.31 -7.17 -1.62
CA GLY A 49 -24.56 -6.82 -2.31
C GLY A 49 -25.49 -5.90 -1.51
N VAL A 50 -25.05 -5.42 -0.35
CA VAL A 50 -25.80 -4.54 0.55
C VAL A 50 -24.95 -3.35 0.97
N ASN A 51 -25.54 -2.17 0.95
CA ASN A 51 -24.94 -0.97 1.52
C ASN A 51 -25.09 -1.05 3.05
N ASN A 52 -23.99 -0.88 3.80
CA ASN A 52 -23.94 -0.85 5.27
C ASN A 52 -23.86 -2.20 6.03
N ALA A 53 -23.28 -3.24 5.41
CA ALA A 53 -23.01 -4.50 6.11
C ALA A 53 -21.98 -4.37 7.27
N ILE A 54 -21.05 -3.41 7.18
CA ILE A 54 -19.95 -3.24 8.14
C ILE A 54 -20.12 -1.92 8.92
N PRO A 55 -20.10 -1.95 10.27
CA PRO A 55 -20.15 -0.73 11.08
C PRO A 55 -18.92 0.15 10.83
N TYR A 56 -19.14 1.46 10.68
CA TYR A 56 -18.10 2.43 10.28
C TYR A 56 -16.88 2.42 11.21
N SER A 57 -17.08 2.33 12.54
CA SER A 57 -15.99 2.28 13.52
C SER A 57 -15.03 1.11 13.28
N LYS A 58 -15.56 -0.08 12.95
CA LYS A 58 -14.73 -1.25 12.63
C LYS A 58 -14.03 -1.08 11.29
N PHE A 59 -14.71 -0.54 10.28
CA PHE A 59 -14.12 -0.27 8.97
C PHE A 59 -12.96 0.74 9.04
N ALA A 60 -13.15 1.84 9.78
CA ALA A 60 -12.12 2.87 9.96
C ALA A 60 -10.88 2.31 10.69
N LEU A 61 -11.09 1.49 11.73
CA LEU A 61 -9.99 0.85 12.43
C LEU A 61 -9.25 -0.17 11.53
N THR A 62 -9.98 -0.97 10.74
CA THR A 62 -9.36 -1.88 9.78
C THR A 62 -8.55 -1.13 8.72
N MET A 63 -9.06 -0.02 8.18
CA MET A 63 -8.33 0.82 7.23
C MET A 63 -7.04 1.41 7.84
N ALA A 64 -7.09 1.83 9.10
CA ALA A 64 -5.92 2.34 9.80
C ALA A 64 -4.87 1.24 10.07
N VAL A 65 -5.30 0.07 10.53
CA VAL A 65 -4.42 -1.09 10.76
C VAL A 65 -3.79 -1.57 9.46
N LEU A 66 -4.61 -1.72 8.40
CA LEU A 66 -4.12 -2.14 7.09
C LEU A 66 -3.15 -1.11 6.51
N GLY A 67 -3.47 0.18 6.61
CA GLY A 67 -2.58 1.25 6.14
C GLY A 67 -1.26 1.28 6.91
N SER A 68 -1.29 1.08 8.23
CA SER A 68 -0.07 0.96 9.05
C SER A 68 0.76 -0.26 8.67
N LEU A 69 0.13 -1.40 8.40
CA LEU A 69 0.81 -2.61 7.94
C LEU A 69 1.49 -2.38 6.58
N MET A 70 0.83 -1.69 5.65
CA MET A 70 1.41 -1.36 4.33
C MET A 70 2.60 -0.39 4.45
N LEU A 71 2.54 0.57 5.37
CA LEU A 71 3.67 1.45 5.68
C LEU A 71 4.86 0.67 6.27
N ALA A 72 4.60 -0.21 7.23
CA ALA A 72 5.63 -1.07 7.81
C ALA A 72 6.26 -1.97 6.75
N PHE A 73 5.45 -2.56 5.88
CA PHE A 73 5.91 -3.35 4.75
C PHE A 73 6.79 -2.53 3.80
N SER A 74 6.36 -1.31 3.45
CA SER A 74 7.15 -0.39 2.61
C SER A 74 8.51 -0.09 3.23
N LEU A 75 8.57 0.22 4.53
CA LEU A 75 9.83 0.47 5.23
C LEU A 75 10.77 -0.74 5.19
N VAL A 76 10.24 -1.93 5.49
CA VAL A 76 11.01 -3.18 5.43
C VAL A 76 11.49 -3.46 4.01
N SER A 77 10.62 -3.32 3.00
CA SER A 77 10.99 -3.53 1.60
C SER A 77 12.06 -2.55 1.13
N THR A 78 11.98 -1.29 1.54
CA THR A 78 12.97 -0.25 1.21
C THR A 78 14.33 -0.60 1.80
N TRP A 79 14.35 -1.07 3.05
CA TRP A 79 15.58 -1.54 3.70
C TRP A 79 16.21 -2.72 2.95
N PHE A 80 15.44 -3.77 2.66
CA PHE A 80 15.98 -5.01 2.07
C PHE A 80 16.27 -4.92 0.56
N LEU A 81 15.44 -4.24 -0.22
CA LEU A 81 15.53 -4.24 -1.70
C LEU A 81 16.35 -3.08 -2.27
N LEU A 82 16.42 -1.94 -1.57
CA LEU A 82 17.10 -0.73 -2.04
C LEU A 82 18.30 -0.37 -1.17
N LEU A 83 18.12 -0.19 0.15
CA LEU A 83 19.18 0.32 1.02
C LEU A 83 20.30 -0.71 1.25
N ARG A 84 19.96 -1.93 1.65
CA ARG A 84 20.93 -3.02 1.91
C ARG A 84 21.86 -3.29 0.72
N PRO A 85 21.36 -3.48 -0.53
CA PRO A 85 22.25 -3.72 -1.66
C PRO A 85 23.04 -2.49 -2.11
N MET A 86 22.69 -1.28 -1.66
CA MET A 86 23.48 -0.08 -1.94
C MET A 86 24.57 0.15 -0.88
N LEU A 87 24.31 -0.23 0.38
CA LEU A 87 25.26 -0.09 1.50
C LEU A 87 26.27 -1.24 1.62
N LEU A 88 25.96 -2.43 1.12
CA LEU A 88 26.86 -3.60 1.14
C LEU A 88 27.76 -3.72 -0.11
N VAL A 89 27.77 -2.71 -0.98
CA VAL A 89 28.79 -2.60 -2.04
C VAL A 89 30.02 -1.95 -1.42
N GLU A 90 30.79 -2.75 -0.69
CA GLU A 90 32.24 -2.58 -0.51
C GLU A 90 32.97 -3.57 -1.43
#